data_AF-A0AAX2ACD5-F1
#
_entry.id   AF-A0AAX2ACD5-F1
#
_cell.length_a   1.000
_cell.length_b   1.000
_cell.length_c   1.000
_cell.angle_alpha   90.00
_cell.angle_beta   90.00
_cell.angle_gamma   90.00
#
_symmetry.space_group_name_H-M   'P 1'
#
loop_
_entity.id
_entity.type
_entity.pdbx_description
1 polymer ?
#
loop_
_entity_poly.entity_id
_entity_poly.type
_entity_poly.pdbx_seq_one_letter_code
_entity_poly.pdbx_strand_id
1 'polypeptide(L)'
;GAFGTKGAMDKCTMCAGGPLETNSSEERHLYGQNRIAEGKVPLCAAVCSTNALLVGDSQKVSEIYRTRVLSRGHNHIAKTPKSWSSAYGS
;
A
#
# COMPACT_ATOMS: atom_id res chain seq x y z
N GLY A 1 -0.74 1.64 31.80
CA GLY A 1 -0.34 1.31 30.41
C GLY A 1 0.09 2.58 29.70
N ALA A 2 0.90 2.48 28.64
CA ALA A 2 1.59 3.60 27.97
C ALA A 2 0.69 4.75 27.43
N PHE A 3 -0.63 4.66 27.54
CA PHE A 3 -1.59 5.62 26.98
C PHE A 3 -2.60 6.22 27.99
N GLY A 4 -2.39 6.09 29.30
CA GLY A 4 -3.19 6.79 30.31
C GLY A 4 -4.71 6.72 30.09
N THR A 5 -5.41 7.86 30.19
CA THR A 5 -6.87 8.00 30.02
C THR A 5 -7.34 8.32 28.59
N LYS A 6 -6.41 8.51 27.63
CA LYS A 6 -6.70 8.80 26.22
C LYS A 6 -6.38 7.58 25.33
N GLY A 7 -6.95 6.44 25.69
CA GLY A 7 -6.55 5.11 25.23
C GLY A 7 -7.07 4.65 23.86
N ALA A 8 -7.15 5.52 22.85
CA ALA A 8 -7.48 5.12 21.49
C ALA A 8 -6.48 5.75 20.50
N MET A 9 -5.78 4.91 19.73
CA MET A 9 -4.87 5.35 18.67
C MET A 9 -5.52 5.14 17.31
N ASP A 10 -5.43 6.15 16.46
CA ASP A 10 -5.77 6.03 15.06
C ASP A 10 -4.63 5.35 14.29
N LYS A 11 -5.01 4.60 13.27
CA LYS A 11 -4.08 3.99 12.29
C LYS A 11 -4.68 4.07 10.90
N CYS A 12 -3.84 3.98 9.88
CA CYS A 12 -4.33 3.79 8.52
C CYS A 12 -5.12 2.47 8.44
N THR A 13 -6.39 2.55 8.04
CA THR A 13 -7.27 1.40 7.80
C THR A 13 -7.50 1.13 6.31
N MET A 14 -6.64 1.70 5.45
CA MET A 14 -6.80 1.65 3.99
C MET A 14 -8.13 2.25 3.50
N CYS A 15 -8.64 3.30 4.17
CA CYS A 15 -9.96 3.87 3.89
C CYS A 15 -11.11 2.85 4.04
N ALA A 16 -10.93 1.83 4.89
CA ALA A 16 -12.05 1.10 5.47
C ALA A 16 -12.78 2.01 6.47
N GLY A 17 -14.09 1.78 6.61
CA GLY A 17 -14.92 2.45 7.59
C GLY A 17 -14.67 1.93 9.01
N GLY A 18 -15.73 1.96 9.81
CA GLY A 18 -15.69 1.57 11.21
C GLY A 18 -15.91 0.08 11.43
N PRO A 19 -15.93 -0.36 12.71
CA PRO A 19 -16.35 -1.71 13.07
C PRO A 19 -17.87 -1.91 13.02
N LEU A 20 -18.63 -0.85 12.73
CA LEU A 20 -20.09 -0.88 12.60
C LEU A 20 -20.52 -1.53 11.28
N GLU A 21 -21.82 -1.80 11.18
CA GLU A 21 -22.40 -2.35 9.96
C GLU A 21 -22.05 -1.48 8.75
N THR A 22 -21.47 -2.13 7.74
CA THR A 22 -20.91 -1.46 6.57
C THR A 22 -22.01 -0.72 5.80
N ASN A 23 -21.73 0.52 5.43
CA ASN A 23 -22.64 1.46 4.75
C ASN A 23 -23.87 1.89 5.55
N SER A 24 -23.94 1.59 6.85
CA SER A 24 -24.98 2.12 7.74
C SER A 24 -24.88 3.65 7.87
N SER A 25 -26.01 4.28 8.24
CA SER A 25 -26.04 5.72 8.52
C SER A 25 -25.13 6.08 9.69
N GLU A 26 -25.11 5.26 10.75
CA GLU A 26 -24.25 5.45 11.92
C GLU A 26 -22.77 5.32 11.60
N GLU A 27 -22.37 4.31 10.82
CA GLU A 27 -20.97 4.17 10.37
C GLU A 27 -20.53 5.42 9.60
N ARG A 28 -21.38 5.87 8.66
CA ARG A 28 -21.05 7.04 7.83
C ARG A 28 -20.95 8.32 8.64
N HIS A 29 -21.74 8.45 9.70
CA HIS A 29 -21.68 9.60 10.60
C HIS A 29 -20.44 9.59 11.50
N LEU A 30 -20.04 8.41 12.02
CA LEU A 30 -18.93 8.29 12.97
C LEU A 30 -17.55 8.16 12.30
N TYR A 31 -17.47 7.41 11.19
CA TYR A 31 -16.21 7.03 10.55
C TYR A 31 -16.08 7.57 9.11
N GLY A 32 -17.13 8.19 8.60
CA GLY A 32 -17.14 8.72 7.24
C GLY A 32 -17.32 7.63 6.18
N GLN A 33 -16.77 7.88 4.99
CA GLN A 33 -16.99 7.02 3.83
C GLN A 33 -16.10 5.77 3.84
N ASN A 34 -16.72 4.59 3.80
CA ASN A 34 -16.03 3.32 3.60
C ASN A 34 -15.73 3.09 2.09
N ARG A 35 -14.55 3.53 1.64
CA ARG A 35 -14.19 3.48 0.20
C ARG A 35 -13.96 2.06 -0.30
N ILE A 36 -13.39 1.19 0.54
CA ILE A 36 -13.14 -0.21 0.19
C ILE A 36 -14.46 -0.94 -0.08
N ALA A 37 -15.45 -0.77 0.81
CA ALA A 37 -16.76 -1.40 0.64
C ALA A 37 -17.50 -0.91 -0.61
N GLU A 38 -17.26 0.33 -1.04
CA GLU A 38 -17.79 0.89 -2.28
C GLU A 38 -16.98 0.49 -3.54
N GLY A 39 -15.92 -0.33 -3.41
CA GLY A 39 -15.05 -0.73 -4.52
C GLY A 39 -14.14 0.39 -5.04
N LYS A 40 -13.96 1.45 -4.27
CA LYS A 40 -13.13 2.61 -4.63
C LYS A 40 -11.72 2.45 -4.08
N VAL A 41 -10.73 2.87 -4.87
CA VAL A 41 -9.35 2.96 -4.42
C VAL A 41 -9.21 3.89 -3.20
N PRO A 42 -8.36 3.56 -2.21
CA PRO A 42 -8.13 4.42 -1.05
C PRO A 42 -7.65 5.80 -1.46
N LEU A 43 -8.03 6.81 -0.67
CA LEU A 43 -7.83 8.22 -1.02
C LEU A 43 -6.36 8.52 -1.33
N CYS A 44 -5.43 8.08 -0.48
CA CYS A 44 -4.00 8.31 -0.66
C CYS A 44 -3.50 7.80 -2.03
N ALA A 45 -3.96 6.63 -2.47
CA ALA A 45 -3.58 6.08 -3.77
C ALA A 45 -4.29 6.79 -4.93
N ALA A 46 -5.55 7.20 -4.73
CA ALA A 46 -6.34 7.91 -5.74
C ALA A 46 -5.79 9.30 -6.09
N VAL A 47 -5.23 10.01 -5.10
CA VAL A 47 -4.67 11.36 -5.29
C VAL A 47 -3.16 11.38 -5.51
N CYS A 48 -2.48 10.23 -5.48
CA CYS A 48 -1.03 10.18 -5.62
C CYS A 48 -0.59 10.56 -7.04
N SER A 49 -0.14 11.80 -7.24
CA SER A 49 0.26 12.33 -8.55
C SER A 49 1.40 11.56 -9.22
N THR A 50 2.31 11.00 -8.43
CA THR A 50 3.47 10.22 -8.92
C THR A 50 3.14 8.75 -9.16
N ASN A 51 1.93 8.29 -8.82
CA ASN A 51 1.54 6.88 -8.83
C ASN A 51 2.49 5.98 -8.01
N ALA A 52 3.08 6.52 -6.95
CA ALA A 52 3.99 5.79 -6.06
C ALA A 52 3.25 4.79 -5.16
N LEU A 53 2.10 5.20 -4.63
CA LEU A 53 1.27 4.34 -3.78
C LEU A 53 0.50 3.33 -4.64
N LEU A 54 0.71 2.05 -4.36
CA LEU A 54 0.00 0.93 -4.97
C LEU A 54 -0.88 0.26 -3.92
N VAL A 55 -2.14 0.03 -4.25
CA VAL A 55 -3.08 -0.68 -3.38
C VAL A 55 -3.87 -1.69 -4.22
N GLY A 56 -4.07 -2.88 -3.67
CA GLY A 56 -4.83 -3.96 -4.28
C GLY A 56 -4.49 -5.29 -3.64
N ASP A 57 -4.89 -6.38 -4.28
CA ASP A 57 -4.47 -7.72 -3.88
C ASP A 57 -2.93 -7.84 -3.87
N SER A 58 -2.40 -8.53 -2.87
CA SER A 58 -0.98 -8.84 -2.72
C SER A 58 -0.31 -9.37 -3.99
N GLN A 59 -0.96 -10.26 -4.73
CA GLN A 59 -0.42 -10.86 -5.95
C GLN A 59 -0.33 -9.82 -7.06
N LYS A 60 -1.37 -9.00 -7.21
CA LYS A 60 -1.43 -7.93 -8.22
C LYS A 60 -0.46 -6.79 -7.93
N VAL A 61 -0.35 -6.38 -6.66
CA VAL A 61 0.63 -5.37 -6.25
C VAL A 61 2.05 -5.88 -6.48
N SER A 62 2.33 -7.14 -6.15
CA SER A 62 3.63 -7.77 -6.39
C SER A 62 3.98 -7.86 -7.88
N GLU A 63 3.01 -8.20 -8.72
CA GLU A 63 3.15 -8.22 -10.18
C GLU A 63 3.50 -6.83 -10.72
N ILE A 64 2.72 -5.79 -10.37
CA ILE A 64 2.98 -4.40 -10.79
C ILE A 64 4.35 -3.93 -10.31
N TYR A 65 4.70 -4.22 -9.05
CA TYR A 65 5.99 -3.85 -8.49
C TYR A 65 7.14 -4.48 -9.26
N ARG A 66 7.10 -5.79 -9.52
CA ARG A 66 8.12 -6.50 -10.30
C ARG A 66 8.25 -5.91 -11.71
N THR A 67 7.14 -5.66 -12.39
CA THR A 67 7.14 -5.02 -13.72
C THR A 67 7.76 -3.62 -13.69
N ARG A 68 7.48 -2.81 -12.66
CA ARG A 68 8.09 -1.49 -12.47
C ARG A 68 9.60 -1.57 -12.19
N VAL A 69 10.04 -2.54 -11.41
CA VAL A 69 11.47 -2.76 -11.14
C VAL A 69 12.21 -3.21 -12.40
N LEU A 70 11.65 -4.19 -13.13
CA LEU A 70 12.25 -4.71 -14.37
C LEU A 70 12.34 -3.63 -15.45
N SER A 71 11.27 -2.85 -15.66
CA SER A 71 11.26 -1.75 -16.65
C SER A 71 12.28 -0.65 -16.33
N ARG A 72 12.48 -0.31 -15.05
CA ARG A 72 13.57 0.60 -14.62
C ARG A 72 14.96 -0.03 -14.80
N GLY A 73 15.04 -1.35 -14.63
CA GLY A 73 16.27 -2.14 -14.76
C GLY A 73 16.85 -2.24 -16.17
N HIS A 74 16.13 -1.79 -17.23
CA HIS A 74 16.70 -1.72 -18.59
C HIS A 74 17.95 -0.81 -18.68
N ASN A 75 18.17 0.09 -17.71
CA ASN A 75 19.40 0.88 -17.58
C ASN A 75 20.38 0.37 -16.51
N HIS A 76 20.05 -0.71 -15.81
CA HIS A 76 20.88 -1.34 -14.77
C HIS A 76 21.15 -2.81 -15.10
N ILE A 77 21.42 -3.12 -16.37
CA ILE A 77 22.13 -4.35 -16.74
C ILE A 77 23.58 -4.22 -16.24
N ALA A 78 23.78 -4.27 -14.93
CA ALA A 78 24.94 -4.95 -14.38
C ALA A 78 24.54 -6.43 -14.34
N LYS A 79 24.70 -7.11 -15.48
CA LYS A 79 24.91 -8.56 -15.48
C LYS A 79 26.00 -8.81 -14.45
N THR A 80 25.60 -9.41 -13.33
CA THR A 80 26.39 -9.57 -12.09
C THR A 80 26.95 -8.24 -11.52
N PRO A 81 26.74 -7.93 -10.22
CA PRO A 81 27.60 -6.95 -9.58
C PRO A 81 29.05 -7.45 -9.78
N LYS A 82 29.94 -6.59 -10.29
CA LYS A 82 31.36 -6.94 -10.46
C LYS A 82 31.99 -7.58 -9.21
N SER A 83 31.41 -7.31 -8.02
CA SER A 83 31.82 -7.94 -6.76
C SER A 83 31.52 -9.44 -6.70
N TRP A 84 30.41 -9.93 -7.26
CA TRP A 84 30.07 -11.35 -7.26
C TRP A 84 30.94 -12.16 -8.22
N SER A 85 31.28 -11.60 -9.39
CA SER A 85 32.24 -12.22 -10.30
C SER A 85 33.67 -12.22 -9.73
N SER A 86 34.06 -11.21 -8.95
CA SER A 86 35.33 -11.21 -8.22
C SER A 86 35.36 -12.17 -7.02
N ALA A 87 34.22 -12.39 -6.35
CA ALA A 87 34.14 -13.21 -5.14
C ALA A 87 33.95 -14.70 -5.43
N TYR A 88 33.21 -15.03 -6.48
CA TYR A 88 32.81 -16.41 -6.78
C TYR A 88 33.27 -16.95 -8.12
N GLY A 89 33.98 -16.16 -8.92
CA GLY A 89 34.72 -16.60 -10.12
C GLY A 89 33.96 -17.55 -11.05
N SER A 90 33.45 -17.03 -12.16
CA SER A 90 33.27 -17.86 -13.37
C SER A 90 34.45 -17.63 -14.29
#